data_AF-A0A1B8FUC7-F1
#
_entry.id   AF-A0A1B8FUC7-F1
#
_cell.length_a   1.000
_cell.length_b   1.000
_cell.length_c   1.000
_cell.angle_alpha   90.00
_cell.angle_beta   90.00
_cell.angle_gamma   90.00
#
_symmetry.space_group_name_H-M   'P 1'
#
loop_
_entity.id
_entity.type
_entity.pdbx_description
1 polymer ?
#
loop_
_entity_poly.entity_id
_entity_poly.type
_entity_poly.pdbx_seq_one_letter_code
_entity_poly.pdbx_strand_id
1 'polypeptide(L)'
;MSKAKTSSKKGSRIIPSRTKDADFQCRIDTGRYDELTKRLDVVLQVNSQAKSPALQKWIRENSTHGKLATASSDTTAKDQNAEYDRMLYELQEIAKANLK
;
A
#
# COMPACT_ATOMS: atom_id res chain seq x y z
N MET A 1 -13.59 -17.98 -9.30
CA MET A 1 -12.43 -18.22 -8.41
C MET A 1 -11.18 -17.69 -9.09
N SER A 2 -10.78 -16.46 -8.77
CA SER A 2 -9.63 -15.81 -9.40
C SER A 2 -8.36 -16.20 -8.63
N LYS A 3 -7.51 -17.02 -9.26
CA LYS A 3 -6.20 -17.42 -8.74
C LYS A 3 -5.36 -16.18 -8.41
N ALA A 4 -5.00 -16.01 -7.14
CA ALA A 4 -3.97 -15.06 -6.73
C ALA A 4 -2.67 -15.46 -7.43
N LYS A 5 -2.24 -14.62 -8.38
CA LYS A 5 -1.04 -14.80 -9.19
C LYS A 5 0.18 -14.71 -8.26
N THR A 6 0.75 -15.85 -7.91
CA THR A 6 2.03 -15.98 -7.20
C THR A 6 3.17 -15.53 -8.12
N SER A 7 3.44 -14.21 -8.11
CA SER A 7 4.71 -13.53 -8.43
C SER A 7 4.38 -12.07 -8.79
N SER A 8 3.82 -11.33 -7.83
CA SER A 8 3.82 -9.88 -7.95
C SER A 8 5.25 -9.41 -7.72
N LYS A 9 5.90 -8.90 -8.76
CA LYS A 9 7.20 -8.23 -8.63
C LYS A 9 7.07 -7.15 -7.56
N LYS A 10 8.03 -7.06 -6.64
CA LYS A 10 8.10 -5.99 -5.64
C LYS A 10 7.86 -4.62 -6.33
N GLY A 11 6.95 -3.83 -5.78
CA GLY A 11 6.48 -2.56 -6.36
C GLY A 11 5.34 -2.69 -7.38
N SER A 12 4.73 -3.87 -7.56
CA SER A 12 3.55 -4.00 -8.42
C SER A 12 2.33 -3.32 -7.78
N ARG A 13 1.56 -2.59 -8.59
CA ARG A 13 0.35 -1.93 -8.13
C ARG A 13 -0.73 -2.95 -7.76
N ILE A 14 -1.30 -2.79 -6.56
CA ILE A 14 -2.53 -3.48 -6.14
C ILE A 14 -3.73 -2.63 -6.52
N ILE A 15 -3.83 -1.42 -5.94
CA ILE A 15 -4.92 -0.47 -6.18
C ILE A 15 -4.47 0.99 -6.03
N PRO A 16 -5.11 1.95 -6.69
CA PRO A 16 -6.02 1.79 -7.83
C PRO A 16 -5.23 1.40 -9.10
N SER A 17 -5.94 1.10 -10.21
CA SER A 17 -5.30 0.95 -11.52
C SER A 17 -4.44 2.17 -11.86
N ARG A 18 -3.29 1.96 -12.54
CA ARG A 18 -2.37 3.03 -12.94
C ARG A 18 -3.02 4.12 -13.79
N THR A 19 -4.04 3.77 -14.57
CA THR A 19 -4.79 4.71 -15.41
C THR A 19 -5.63 5.71 -14.60
N LYS A 20 -5.79 5.47 -13.29
CA LYS A 20 -6.57 6.31 -12.37
C LYS A 20 -5.70 7.06 -11.36
N ASP A 21 -4.38 7.11 -11.54
CA ASP A 21 -3.49 7.76 -10.54
C ASP A 21 -3.85 9.23 -10.27
N ALA A 22 -4.39 9.94 -11.26
CA ALA A 22 -4.84 11.32 -11.11
C ALA A 22 -6.11 11.47 -10.26
N ASP A 23 -6.92 10.41 -10.14
CA ASP A 23 -8.18 10.41 -9.41
C ASP A 23 -7.99 10.13 -7.91
N PHE A 24 -6.85 9.52 -7.54
CA PHE A 24 -6.58 9.07 -6.18
C PHE A 24 -5.34 9.76 -5.61
N GLN A 25 -5.40 10.14 -4.34
CA GLN A 25 -4.29 10.79 -3.64
C GLN A 25 -3.18 9.80 -3.25
N CYS A 26 -3.54 8.54 -3.02
CA CYS A 26 -2.64 7.48 -2.58
C CYS A 26 -2.86 6.20 -3.40
N ARG A 27 -1.88 5.31 -3.31
CA ARG A 27 -1.87 4.00 -3.96
C ARG A 27 -1.30 2.93 -3.03
N ILE A 28 -1.69 1.70 -3.27
CA ILE A 28 -1.20 0.52 -2.58
C ILE A 28 -0.43 -0.34 -3.57
N ASP A 29 0.83 -0.60 -3.25
CA ASP A 29 1.73 -1.44 -4.03
C ASP A 29 2.18 -2.66 -3.20
N THR A 30 2.45 -3.78 -3.87
CA THR A 30 3.07 -4.96 -3.25
C THR A 30 4.50 -4.65 -2.84
N GLY A 31 4.85 -4.98 -1.62
CA GLY A 31 6.20 -4.92 -1.08
C GLY A 31 6.98 -6.22 -1.27
N ARG A 32 7.71 -6.62 -0.23
CA ARG A 32 8.45 -7.88 -0.18
C ARG A 32 7.52 -9.00 0.25
N TYR A 33 7.61 -10.14 -0.44
CA TYR A 33 7.04 -11.40 0.05
C TYR A 33 8.11 -12.16 0.83
N ASP A 34 7.73 -12.66 2.01
CA ASP A 34 8.52 -13.59 2.80
C ASP A 34 7.94 -14.99 2.67
N GLU A 35 8.71 -15.88 2.06
CA GLU A 35 8.29 -17.25 1.79
C GLU A 35 8.25 -18.12 3.04
N LEU A 36 9.03 -17.80 4.09
CA LEU A 36 9.08 -18.56 5.34
C LEU A 36 7.84 -18.28 6.18
N THR A 37 7.49 -17.01 6.32
CA THR A 37 6.32 -16.58 7.11
C THR A 37 5.03 -16.52 6.30
N LYS A 38 5.13 -16.68 4.97
CA LYS A 38 4.03 -16.50 4.01
C LYS A 38 3.35 -15.13 4.11
N ARG A 39 4.11 -14.11 4.52
CA ARG A 39 3.60 -12.74 4.64
C ARG A 39 4.03 -11.87 3.47
N LEU A 40 3.13 -10.98 3.06
CA LEU A 40 3.37 -9.99 2.02
C LEU A 40 3.38 -8.59 2.65
N ASP A 41 4.49 -7.88 2.54
CA ASP A 41 4.50 -6.46 2.84
C ASP A 41 3.68 -5.72 1.80
N VAL A 42 2.94 -4.72 2.23
CA VAL A 42 2.09 -3.88 1.42
C VAL A 42 2.41 -2.43 1.76
N VAL A 43 2.60 -1.61 0.72
CA VAL A 43 3.10 -0.25 0.86
C VAL A 43 2.02 0.72 0.42
N LEU A 44 1.60 1.61 1.31
CA LEU A 44 0.82 2.78 0.97
C LEU A 44 1.78 3.89 0.53
N GLN A 45 1.67 4.32 -0.71
CA GLN A 45 2.45 5.44 -1.25
C GLN A 45 1.53 6.61 -1.59
N VAL A 46 2.09 7.81 -1.51
CA VAL A 46 1.43 9.01 -2.03
C VAL A 46 1.61 9.06 -3.55
N ASN A 47 0.55 9.35 -4.30
CA ASN A 47 0.65 9.60 -5.74
C ASN A 47 1.31 10.95 -6.00
N SER A 48 2.12 11.06 -7.05
CA SER A 48 2.75 12.34 -7.43
C SER A 48 1.74 13.40 -7.84
N GLN A 49 0.51 13.02 -8.19
CA GLN A 49 -0.63 13.90 -8.48
C GLN A 49 -1.44 14.30 -7.24
N ALA A 50 -0.97 14.00 -6.02
CA ALA A 50 -1.67 14.38 -4.79
C ALA A 50 -1.87 15.90 -4.71
N LYS A 51 -3.09 16.30 -4.35
CA LYS A 51 -3.57 17.68 -4.25
C LYS A 51 -3.66 18.16 -2.79
N SER A 52 -3.72 17.24 -1.83
CA SER A 52 -3.74 17.59 -0.41
C SER A 52 -2.43 18.27 0.01
N PRO A 53 -2.47 19.44 0.67
CA PRO A 53 -1.26 20.14 1.13
C PRO A 53 -0.36 19.28 2.03
N ALA A 54 -0.94 18.48 2.93
CA ALA A 54 -0.19 17.59 3.82
C ALA A 54 0.57 16.51 3.04
N LEU A 55 -0.07 15.92 2.03
CA LEU A 55 0.53 14.90 1.17
C LEU A 55 1.60 15.49 0.23
N GLN A 56 1.38 16.71 -0.26
CA GLN A 56 2.39 17.42 -1.03
C GLN A 56 3.62 17.75 -0.20
N LYS A 57 3.43 18.18 1.06
CA LYS A 57 4.53 18.37 2.02
C LYS A 57 5.29 17.06 2.23
N TRP A 58 4.57 15.95 2.48
CA TRP A 58 5.17 14.63 2.64
C TRP A 58 6.06 14.22 1.46
N ILE A 59 5.58 14.38 0.22
CA ILE A 59 6.35 14.06 -0.99
C ILE A 59 7.63 14.91 -1.10
N ARG A 60 7.54 16.21 -0.76
CA ARG A 60 8.71 17.10 -0.78
C ARG A 60 9.78 16.67 0.21
N GLU A 61 9.37 16.17 1.37
CA GLU A 61 10.28 15.74 2.45
C GLU A 61 10.82 14.32 2.26
N ASN A 62 10.06 13.43 1.61
CA ASN A 62 10.34 11.98 1.59
C ASN A 62 10.59 11.39 0.18
N SER A 63 10.69 12.23 -0.87
CA SER A 63 10.83 11.90 -2.31
C SER A 63 9.52 11.69 -3.10
N THR A 64 9.65 11.68 -4.44
CA THR A 64 8.59 11.59 -5.46
C THR A 64 7.66 10.38 -5.31
N HIS A 65 8.07 9.32 -4.60
CA HIS A 65 7.26 8.14 -4.30
C HIS A 65 7.19 7.85 -2.81
N GLY A 66 7.20 8.90 -1.99
CA GLY A 66 7.21 8.86 -0.53
C GLY A 66 6.29 7.77 0.01
N LYS A 67 6.89 6.73 0.60
CA LYS A 67 6.16 5.64 1.24
C LYS A 67 5.54 6.20 2.50
N LEU A 68 4.21 6.29 2.52
CA LEU A 68 3.48 6.87 3.63
C LEU A 68 3.30 5.87 4.77
N ALA A 69 3.08 4.59 4.44
CA ALA A 69 2.97 3.52 5.41
C ALA A 69 3.38 2.17 4.79
N THR A 70 3.73 1.20 5.64
CA THR A 70 3.91 -0.20 5.26
C THR A 70 3.25 -1.07 6.32
N ALA A 71 2.55 -2.11 5.88
CA ALA A 71 1.94 -3.14 6.74
C ALA A 71 2.24 -4.51 6.15
N SER A 72 2.05 -5.58 6.94
CA SER A 72 2.30 -6.96 6.51
C SER A 72 1.01 -7.76 6.54
N SER A 73 0.67 -8.43 5.43
CA SER A 73 -0.52 -9.25 5.27
C SER A 73 -0.19 -10.74 5.21
N ASP A 74 -0.92 -11.55 5.97
CA ASP A 74 -0.83 -13.02 5.94
C ASP A 74 -1.57 -13.60 4.72
N THR A 75 -0.81 -14.09 3.75
CA THR A 75 -1.37 -14.68 2.51
C THR A 75 -2.02 -16.05 2.72
N THR A 76 -1.90 -16.61 3.92
CA THR A 76 -2.46 -17.91 4.31
C THR A 76 -3.62 -17.80 5.29
N ALA A 77 -4.03 -16.59 5.66
CA ALA A 77 -5.17 -16.35 6.54
C ALA A 77 -6.43 -17.08 6.03
N LYS A 78 -7.17 -17.71 6.96
CA LYS A 78 -8.41 -18.43 6.65
C LYS A 78 -9.48 -17.49 6.09
N ASP A 79 -9.58 -16.29 6.66
CA ASP A 79 -10.42 -15.22 6.18
C ASP A 79 -9.56 -14.12 5.56
N GLN A 80 -9.43 -14.18 4.23
CA GLN A 80 -8.65 -13.22 3.46
C GLN A 80 -9.25 -11.81 3.47
N ASN A 81 -10.58 -11.68 3.64
CA ASN A 81 -11.23 -10.37 3.67
C ASN A 81 -10.95 -9.67 5.00
N ALA A 82 -11.11 -10.39 6.11
CA ALA A 82 -10.80 -9.85 7.43
C ALA A 82 -9.31 -9.45 7.55
N GLU A 83 -8.41 -10.25 6.97
CA GLU A 83 -6.98 -9.93 6.94
C GLU A 83 -6.68 -8.70 6.07
N TYR A 84 -7.37 -8.55 4.95
CA TYR A 84 -7.25 -7.38 4.09
C TYR A 84 -7.76 -6.11 4.80
N ASP A 85 -8.89 -6.17 5.48
CA ASP A 85 -9.45 -5.04 6.24
C ASP A 85 -8.53 -4.65 7.40
N ARG A 86 -7.99 -5.64 8.13
CA ARG A 86 -6.99 -5.42 9.18
C ARG A 86 -5.76 -4.69 8.63
N MET A 87 -5.23 -5.16 7.50
CA MET A 87 -4.08 -4.56 6.84
C MET A 87 -4.38 -3.12 6.39
N LEU A 88 -5.56 -2.84 5.82
CA LEU A 88 -5.96 -1.49 5.43
C LEU A 88 -6.06 -0.54 6.63
N TYR A 89 -6.65 -1.02 7.73
CA TYR A 89 -6.75 -0.25 8.97
C TYR A 89 -5.36 0.09 9.52
N GLU A 90 -4.45 -0.89 9.56
CA GLU A 90 -3.06 -0.68 9.99
C GLU A 90 -2.34 0.36 9.11
N LEU A 91 -2.46 0.27 7.79
CA LEU A 91 -1.90 1.27 6.86
C LEU A 91 -2.47 2.66 7.13
N GLN A 92 -3.77 2.78 7.40
CA GLN A 92 -4.42 4.05 7.66
C GLN A 92 -3.92 4.69 8.96
N GLU A 93 -3.78 3.92 10.03
CA GLU A 93 -3.32 4.43 11.32
C GLU A 93 -1.86 4.90 11.27
N ILE A 94 -0.98 4.13 10.64
CA ILE A 94 0.42 4.52 10.42
C ILE A 94 0.49 5.78 9.55
N ALA A 95 -0.31 5.84 8.47
CA ALA A 95 -0.33 7.00 7.57
C ALA A 95 -0.79 8.28 8.28
N LYS A 96 -1.84 8.19 9.11
CA LYS A 96 -2.30 9.33 9.92
C LYS A 96 -1.22 9.77 10.91
N ALA A 97 -0.53 8.83 11.57
CA ALA A 97 0.53 9.15 12.51
C ALA A 97 1.70 9.89 11.83
N ASN A 98 2.03 9.50 10.59
CA ASN A 98 3.10 10.12 9.81
C ASN A 98 2.75 11.51 9.25
N LEU A 99 1.46 11.85 9.15
CA LEU A 99 1.00 13.16 8.64
C LEU A 99 0.70 14.18 9.74
N LYS A 100 1.00 13.86 11.00
CA LYS A 100 0.82 14.77 12.14
C LYS A 100 1.89 15.86 12.21
#